data_AF-A0A1M5GBU2-F1
#
_entry.id   AF-A0A1M5GBU2-F1
#
_cell.length_a   1.000
_cell.length_b   1.000
_cell.length_c   1.000
_cell.angle_alpha   90.00
_cell.angle_beta   90.00
_cell.angle_gamma   90.00
#
_symmetry.space_group_name_H-M   'P 1'
#
loop_
_entity.id
_entity.type
_entity.pdbx_description
1 polymer ?
#
loop_
_entity_poly.entity_id
_entity_poly.type
_entity_poly.pdbx_seq_one_letter_code
_entity_poly.pdbx_strand_id
1 'polypeptide(L)' 'MKYVFVDESWEDYLYWQKIDKKKVKKINDLLKDISRNPFEGIGKLEVL' A
#
# COMPACT_ATOMS: atom_id res chain seq x y z
N MET A 1 1.67 13.32 3.47
CA MET A 1 2.17 12.22 4.34
C MET A 1 3.44 11.67 3.69
N LYS A 2 4.53 11.44 4.44
CA LYS A 2 5.70 10.74 3.90
C LYS A 2 5.47 9.24 4.06
N TYR A 3 5.55 8.48 2.97
CA TYR A 3 5.54 7.03 3.03
C TYR A 3 6.95 6.56 3.32
N VAL A 4 7.11 5.74 4.36
CA VAL A 4 8.39 5.11 4.71
C VAL A 4 8.26 3.64 4.34
N PHE A 5 9.04 3.21 3.36
CA PHE A 5 9.19 1.81 3.01
C PHE A 5 10.48 1.29 3.62
N VAL A 6 10.45 0.06 4.11
CA VAL A 6 11.67 -0.70 4.42
C VAL A 6 12.21 -1.31 3.12
N ASP A 7 13.51 -1.61 3.06
CA ASP A 7 14.17 -2.06 1.83
C ASP A 7 13.47 -3.28 1.20
N GLU A 8 13.14 -4.31 1.99
CA GLU A 8 12.40 -5.49 1.50
C GLU A 8 11.05 -5.11 0.86
N SER A 9 10.30 -4.22 1.49
CA SER A 9 8.99 -3.79 0.97
C SER A 9 9.11 -2.92 -0.30
N TRP A 10 10.24 -2.24 -0.48
CA TRP A 10 10.53 -1.50 -1.70
C TRP A 10 10.89 -2.45 -2.85
N GLU A 11 11.68 -3.49 -2.59
CA GLU A 11 12.00 -4.53 -3.57
C GLU A 11 10.76 -5.26 -4.05
N ASP A 12 9.86 -5.64 -3.12
CA ASP A 12 8.58 -6.24 -3.45
C ASP A 12 7.72 -5.33 -4.31
N TYR A 13 7.67 -4.03 -3.99
CA TYR A 13 6.92 -3.06 -4.78
C TYR A 13 7.46 -2.96 -6.22
N LEU A 14 8.80 -2.96 -6.39
CA LEU A 14 9.44 -2.97 -7.71
C LEU A 14 9.20 -4.27 -8.47
N TYR A 15 9.20 -5.41 -7.78
CA TYR A 15 8.87 -6.70 -8.36
C TYR A 15 7.42 -6.71 -8.89
N TRP A 16 6.46 -6.24 -8.10
CA TRP A 16 5.06 -6.15 -8.51
C TRP A 16 4.85 -5.18 -9.67
N GLN A 17 5.64 -4.12 -9.82
CA GLN A 17 5.57 -3.25 -10.99
C GLN A 17 5.90 -3.95 -12.31
N LYS A 18 6.80 -4.93 -12.27
CA LYS A 18 7.21 -5.71 -13.45
C LYS A 18 6.26 -6.87 -13.73
N ILE A 19 5.74 -7.50 -12.68
CA ILE A 19 4.89 -8.70 -12.76
C ILE A 19 3.42 -8.34 -12.98
N ASP A 20 2.85 -7.47 -12.12
CA ASP A 20 1.42 -7.17 -12.12
C ASP A 20 1.10 -5.75 -11.63
N LYS A 21 0.83 -4.89 -12.61
CA LYS A 21 0.43 -3.48 -12.37
C LYS A 21 -0.92 -3.35 -11.64
N LYS A 22 -1.81 -4.35 -11.68
CA LYS A 22 -3.08 -4.30 -10.93
C LYS A 22 -2.83 -4.35 -9.43
N LYS A 23 -1.87 -5.15 -8.96
CA LYS A 23 -1.48 -5.19 -7.55
C LYS A 23 -0.88 -3.86 -7.10
N VAL A 24 0.02 -3.28 -7.90
CA VAL A 24 0.60 -1.96 -7.62
C VAL A 24 -0.47 -0.88 -7.52
N LYS A 25 -1.46 -0.90 -8.43
CA LYS A 25 -2.59 0.03 -8.37
C LYS A 25 -3.35 -0.10 -7.05
N LYS A 26 -3.65 -1.33 -6.61
CA LYS A 26 -4.32 -1.61 -5.34
C LYS A 26 -3.52 -1.14 -4.12
N ILE A 27 -2.20 -1.35 -4.12
CA ILE A 27 -1.30 -0.83 -3.07
C ILE A 27 -1.38 0.71 -3.02
N ASN A 28 -1.31 1.38 -4.17
CA ASN A 28 -1.41 2.83 -4.23
C ASN A 28 -2.78 3.37 -3.78
N ASP A 29 -3.87 2.68 -4.14
CA ASP A 29 -5.20 3.02 -3.66
C ASP A 29 -5.30 2.88 -2.14
N LEU A 30 -4.75 1.81 -1.55
CA LEU A 30 -4.69 1.63 -0.08
C LEU A 30 -3.85 2.70 0.61
N LEU A 31 -2.67 3.03 0.08
CA LEU A 31 -1.81 4.09 0.63
C LEU A 31 -2.49 5.46 0.60
N LYS A 32 -3.30 5.72 -0.42
CA LYS A 32 -4.08 6.95 -0.56
C LYS A 32 -5.27 6.98 0.40
N ASP A 33 -5.92 5.83 0.61
CA ASP A 33 -7.03 5.66 1.54
C ASP A 33 -6.56 5.85 2.99
N ILE A 34 -5.48 5.18 3.41
CA ILE A 34 -4.86 5.34 4.73
C ILE A 34 -4.42 6.79 4.98
N SER A 35 -3.93 7.47 3.94
CA SER A 35 -3.54 8.89 4.07
C SER A 35 -4.74 9.83 4.23
N ARG A 36 -5.93 9.43 3.80
CA ARG A 36 -7.16 10.24 3.92
C ARG A 36 -7.93 9.91 5.18
N ASN A 37 -8.09 8.62 5.47
CA ASN A 37 -8.79 8.11 6.62
C ASN A 37 -7.94 7.02 7.32
N PRO A 38 -7.07 7.39 8.27
CA PRO A 38 -6.17 6.43 8.90
C PRO A 38 -6.87 5.32 9.69
N PHE A 39 -8.13 5.55 10.11
CA PHE A 39 -8.91 4.64 10.95
C PHE A 39 -10.25 4.20 10.34
N GLU A 40 -10.60 4.70 9.14
CA GLU A 40 -11.84 4.35 8.44
C GLU A 40 -11.57 4.16 6.94
N GLY A 41 -11.23 2.94 6.54
CA GLY A 41 -10.82 2.64 5.17
C GLY A 41 -11.35 1.31 4.62
N ILE A 42 -11.06 1.07 3.34
CA ILE A 42 -11.57 -0.05 2.53
C ILE A 42 -11.03 -1.42 3.02
N GLY A 43 -9.88 -1.40 3.69
CA GLY A 43 -9.36 -2.56 4.42
C GLY A 43 -9.96 -2.61 5.81
N LYS A 44 -10.67 -3.69 6.13
CA LYS A 44 -11.07 -4.01 7.49
C LYS A 44 -9.81 -3.93 8.36
N LEU A 45 -9.67 -2.87 9.15
CA LEU A 45 -8.63 -2.76 10.16
C LEU A 45 -8.92 -3.88 11.16
N GLU A 46 -8.28 -5.03 10.97
CA GLU A 46 -8.21 -6.01 12.04
C GLU A 46 -7.35 -5.37 13.12
N VAL A 47 -8.03 -4.89 14.16
CA VAL A 47 -7.42 -4.43 15.39
C VAL A 47 -6.65 -5.63 15.96
N LEU A 48 -5.33 -5.57 15.87
CA LEU A 48 -4.40 -6.52 16.47
C LEU A 48 -4.34 -6.32 17.99
#